data_AF-A0A2E9LWB3-F1
#
_entry.id   AF-A0A2E9LWB3-F1
#
_cell.length_a   1.000
_cell.length_b   1.000
_cell.length_c   1.000
_cell.angle_alpha   90.00
_cell.angle_beta   90.00
_cell.angle_gamma   90.00
#
_symmetry.space_group_name_H-M   'P 1'
#
loop_
_entity.id
_entity.type
_entity.pdbx_description
1 polymer ?
#
loop_
_entity_poly.entity_id
_entity_poly.type
_entity_poly.pdbx_seq_one_letter_code
_entity_poly.pdbx_strand_id
1 'polypeptide(L)'
;MTKETIDEMMHLIQAHAQRNEIERYLDNANLTTDELLKVSSAIYNLNATNWEIQESTNPHGVNPFDVISFLEVRVAILARAGDEGYADWMRAMFELAVRYSDQAGLSRKFSLFAELVASTKADLSREERSVFFYTRSLNRLAQLTDYWYGEDAARPLWQELLDYVRNHMEDDERLEALNVIQSNAPWFANEHPQHFQ
;
A
#
# COMPACT_ATOMS: atom_id res chain seq x y z
N MET A 1 -5.39 27.04 11.53
CA MET A 1 -6.10 25.81 11.16
C MET A 1 -5.12 24.67 10.97
N THR A 2 -4.20 24.73 10.01
CA THR A 2 -3.20 23.68 9.76
C THR A 2 -2.41 23.21 10.98
N LYS A 3 -1.97 24.09 11.89
CA LYS A 3 -1.27 23.67 13.12
C LYS A 3 -2.15 22.81 14.05
N GLU A 4 -3.38 23.25 14.30
CA GLU A 4 -4.34 22.51 15.14
C GLU A 4 -4.64 21.13 14.55
N THR A 5 -4.79 21.06 13.22
CA THR A 5 -4.95 19.78 12.52
C THR A 5 -3.71 18.90 12.63
N ILE A 6 -2.50 19.44 12.49
CA ILE A 6 -1.27 18.67 12.68
C ILE A 6 -1.20 18.11 14.10
N ASP A 7 -1.46 18.94 15.11
CA ASP A 7 -1.44 18.53 16.51
C ASP A 7 -2.45 17.42 16.79
N GLU A 8 -3.68 17.54 16.26
CA GLU A 8 -4.72 16.51 16.40
C GLU A 8 -4.36 15.22 15.65
N MET A 9 -3.83 15.31 14.44
CA MET A 9 -3.37 14.12 13.70
C MET A 9 -2.25 13.39 14.44
N MET A 10 -1.28 14.12 15.00
CA MET A 10 -0.25 13.51 15.84
C MET A 10 -0.84 12.85 17.08
N HIS A 11 -1.87 13.45 17.69
CA HIS A 11 -2.58 12.85 18.81
C HIS A 11 -3.27 11.53 18.41
N LEU A 12 -4.02 11.51 17.30
CA LEU A 12 -4.66 10.29 16.80
C LEU A 12 -3.66 9.19 16.47
N ILE A 13 -2.48 9.54 15.92
CA ILE A 13 -1.40 8.58 15.64
C ILE A 13 -0.91 7.95 16.94
N GLN A 14 -0.59 8.77 17.93
CA GLN A 14 -0.08 8.32 19.24
C GLN A 14 -1.11 7.51 20.03
N ALA A 15 -2.40 7.81 19.87
CA ALA A 15 -3.49 7.07 20.48
C ALA A 15 -3.82 5.77 19.73
N HIS A 16 -3.19 5.50 18.59
CA HIS A 16 -3.54 4.43 17.66
C HIS A 16 -5.04 4.41 17.34
N ALA A 17 -5.59 5.59 17.07
CA ALA A 17 -7.00 5.79 16.78
C ALA A 17 -7.46 4.92 15.61
N GLN A 18 -8.72 4.48 15.65
CA GLN A 18 -9.27 3.68 14.57
C GLN A 18 -9.48 4.52 13.31
N ARG A 19 -9.44 3.86 12.14
CA ARG A 19 -9.59 4.51 10.83
C ARG A 19 -10.83 5.40 10.73
N ASN A 20 -11.96 4.96 11.25
CA ASN A 20 -13.21 5.74 11.26
C ASN A 20 -13.11 7.03 12.07
N GLU A 21 -12.30 7.06 13.14
CA GLU A 21 -12.06 8.26 13.93
C GLU A 21 -11.22 9.27 13.16
N ILE A 22 -10.16 8.80 12.49
CA ILE A 22 -9.30 9.58 11.60
C ILE A 22 -10.12 10.18 10.46
N GLU A 23 -10.89 9.36 9.75
CA GLU A 23 -11.72 9.80 8.62
C GLU A 23 -12.76 10.83 9.05
N ARG A 24 -13.47 10.56 10.16
CA ARG A 24 -14.45 11.51 10.72
C ARG A 24 -13.83 12.86 11.06
N TYR A 25 -12.63 12.87 11.64
CA TYR A 25 -11.95 14.14 11.92
C TYR A 25 -11.64 14.89 10.61
N LEU A 26 -11.04 14.21 9.64
CA LEU A 26 -10.64 14.83 8.37
C LEU A 26 -11.85 15.39 7.61
N ASP A 27 -12.98 14.69 7.63
CA ASP A 27 -14.22 15.14 7.00
C ASP A 27 -14.77 16.41 7.70
N ASN A 28 -14.68 16.46 9.04
CA ASN A 28 -15.11 17.63 9.81
C ASN A 28 -14.16 18.82 9.65
N ALA A 29 -12.85 18.56 9.50
CA ALA A 29 -11.85 19.59 9.32
C ALA A 29 -11.99 20.33 7.97
N ASN A 30 -12.60 19.68 6.97
CA ASN A 30 -12.94 20.25 5.67
C ASN A 30 -11.77 21.04 5.03
N LEU A 31 -10.59 20.43 5.05
CA LEU A 31 -9.36 21.02 4.56
C LEU A 31 -9.34 21.06 3.03
N THR A 32 -8.71 22.11 2.49
CA THR A 32 -8.39 22.17 1.05
C THR A 32 -7.27 21.17 0.69
N THR A 33 -7.12 20.85 -0.60
CA THR A 33 -6.03 19.98 -1.11
C THR A 33 -4.65 20.46 -0.66
N ASP A 34 -4.36 21.76 -0.77
CA ASP A 34 -3.08 22.34 -0.34
C ASP A 34 -2.86 22.19 1.18
N GLU A 35 -3.91 22.36 1.99
CA GLU A 35 -3.82 22.13 3.43
C GLU A 35 -3.60 20.65 3.77
N LEU A 36 -4.29 19.73 3.09
CA LEU A 36 -4.10 18.28 3.24
C LEU A 36 -2.65 17.87 2.94
N LEU A 37 -2.09 18.37 1.84
CA LEU A 37 -0.70 18.09 1.46
C LEU A 37 0.28 18.66 2.49
N LYS A 38 0.08 19.89 2.96
CA LYS A 38 0.89 20.49 4.03
C LYS A 38 0.83 19.69 5.33
N VAL A 39 -0.35 19.23 5.72
CA VAL A 39 -0.53 18.38 6.90
C VAL A 39 0.18 17.04 6.72
N SER A 40 0.03 16.38 5.57
CA SER A 40 0.73 15.12 5.24
C SER A 40 2.25 15.25 5.35
N SER A 41 2.83 16.30 4.75
CA SER A 41 4.27 16.55 4.83
C SER A 41 4.74 16.86 6.25
N ALA A 42 3.98 17.66 7.01
CA ALA A 42 4.31 17.97 8.39
C ALA A 42 4.32 16.72 9.28
N ILE A 43 3.28 15.89 9.18
CA ILE A 43 3.18 14.63 9.92
C ILE A 43 4.31 13.67 9.52
N TYR A 44 4.64 13.57 8.24
CA TYR A 44 5.79 12.77 7.77
C TYR A 44 7.09 13.20 8.46
N ASN A 45 7.40 14.50 8.44
CA ASN A 45 8.63 15.01 9.04
C ASN A 45 8.67 14.79 10.56
N LEU A 46 7.56 15.04 11.26
CA LEU A 46 7.48 14.83 12.71
C LEU A 46 7.65 13.36 13.09
N ASN A 47 7.05 12.44 12.34
CA ASN A 47 7.19 11.01 12.60
C ASN A 47 8.60 10.50 12.26
N ALA A 48 9.21 10.98 11.17
CA ALA A 48 10.60 10.64 10.84
C ALA A 48 11.56 11.03 11.98
N THR A 49 11.43 12.23 12.53
CA THR A 49 12.22 12.65 13.71
C THR A 49 11.92 11.78 14.93
N ASN A 50 10.66 11.44 15.20
CA ASN A 50 10.31 10.56 16.32
C ASN A 50 10.93 9.17 16.16
N TRP A 51 10.98 8.64 14.94
CA TRP A 51 11.55 7.33 14.64
C TRP A 51 13.06 7.32 14.82
N GLU A 52 13.79 8.35 14.37
CA GLU A 52 15.23 8.48 14.64
C GLU A 52 15.52 8.44 16.15
N ILE A 53 14.70 9.14 16.94
CA ILE A 53 14.82 9.11 18.41
C ILE A 53 14.55 7.70 18.93
N GLN A 54 13.47 7.03 18.49
CA GLN A 54 13.17 5.66 18.91
C GLN A 54 14.28 4.69 18.54
N GLU A 55 14.80 4.73 17.32
CA GLU A 55 15.90 3.86 16.89
C GLU A 55 17.16 4.08 17.72
N SER A 56 17.46 5.34 18.09
CA SER A 56 18.62 5.64 18.93
C SER A 56 18.46 5.26 20.40
N THR A 57 17.22 5.06 20.88
CA THR A 57 16.91 4.84 22.30
C THR A 57 16.32 3.47 22.62
N ASN A 58 15.86 2.73 21.61
CA ASN A 58 15.22 1.43 21.76
C ASN A 58 15.99 0.36 20.95
N PRO A 59 16.54 -0.69 21.61
CA PRO A 59 17.26 -1.77 20.92
C PRO A 59 16.38 -2.59 19.97
N HIS A 60 15.05 -2.47 20.07
CA HIS A 60 14.09 -3.13 19.19
C HIS A 60 13.63 -2.25 18.01
N GLY A 61 14.17 -1.04 17.87
CA GLY A 61 13.83 -0.11 16.80
C GLY A 61 12.49 0.61 17.01
N VAL A 62 11.91 1.10 15.91
CA VAL A 62 10.63 1.82 15.91
C VAL A 62 9.48 0.86 16.23
N ASN A 63 8.56 1.29 17.10
CA ASN A 63 7.33 0.54 17.36
C ASN A 63 6.51 0.36 16.07
N PRO A 64 6.24 -0.88 15.62
CA PRO A 64 5.48 -1.11 14.39
C PRO A 64 4.06 -0.53 14.42
N PHE A 65 3.43 -0.42 15.60
CA PHE A 65 2.10 0.17 15.73
C PHE A 65 2.11 1.69 15.47
N ASP A 66 3.19 2.39 15.82
CA ASP A 66 3.34 3.81 15.54
C ASP A 66 3.41 4.03 14.03
N VAL A 67 4.17 3.19 13.34
CA VAL A 67 4.32 3.22 11.87
C VAL A 67 2.99 2.94 11.18
N ILE A 68 2.24 1.93 11.62
CA ILE A 68 0.92 1.59 11.06
C ILE A 68 -0.07 2.74 11.27
N SER A 69 -0.16 3.30 12.49
CA SER A 69 -1.06 4.42 12.78
C SER A 69 -0.74 5.66 11.95
N PHE A 70 0.54 5.99 11.82
CA PHE A 70 1.01 7.07 10.96
C PHE A 70 0.60 6.86 9.50
N LEU A 71 0.78 5.65 8.98
CA LEU A 71 0.45 5.32 7.60
C LEU A 71 -1.07 5.35 7.34
N GLU A 72 -1.90 4.87 8.28
CA GLU A 72 -3.37 5.00 8.17
C GLU A 72 -3.79 6.48 8.07
N VAL A 73 -3.21 7.37 8.89
CA VAL A 73 -3.46 8.81 8.80
C VAL A 73 -3.01 9.38 7.46
N ARG A 74 -1.80 9.06 6.99
CA ARG A 74 -1.31 9.57 5.71
C ARG A 74 -2.13 9.07 4.53
N VAL A 75 -2.51 7.79 4.51
CA VAL A 75 -3.40 7.24 3.47
C VAL A 75 -4.73 7.99 3.45
N ALA A 76 -5.34 8.24 4.61
CA ALA A 76 -6.61 8.95 4.71
C ALA A 76 -6.52 10.42 4.24
N ILE A 77 -5.41 11.11 4.54
CA ILE A 77 -5.15 12.47 4.06
C ILE A 77 -4.94 12.48 2.55
N LEU A 78 -4.06 11.63 2.04
CA LEU A 78 -3.67 11.63 0.63
C LEU A 78 -4.81 11.18 -0.29
N ALA A 79 -5.68 10.28 0.18
CA ALA A 79 -6.90 9.92 -0.55
C ALA A 79 -7.83 11.14 -0.78
N ARG A 80 -7.92 12.05 0.20
CA ARG A 80 -8.70 13.29 0.10
C ARG A 80 -8.01 14.37 -0.72
N ALA A 81 -6.68 14.31 -0.82
CA ALA A 81 -5.90 15.21 -1.66
C ALA A 81 -6.02 14.92 -3.17
N GLY A 82 -6.70 13.83 -3.56
CA GLY A 82 -7.04 13.56 -4.96
C GLY A 82 -5.81 13.30 -5.83
N ASP A 83 -5.82 13.87 -7.04
CA ASP A 83 -4.75 13.69 -8.02
C ASP A 83 -3.41 14.19 -7.51
N GLU A 84 -3.40 15.33 -6.81
CA GLU A 84 -2.17 15.95 -6.28
C GLU A 84 -1.49 15.09 -5.20
N GLY A 85 -2.23 14.19 -4.55
CA GLY A 85 -1.72 13.25 -3.54
C GLY A 85 -1.48 11.84 -4.06
N TYR A 86 -1.83 11.52 -5.32
CA TYR A 86 -2.00 10.14 -5.76
C TYR A 86 -0.70 9.34 -5.78
N ALA A 87 0.41 9.91 -6.28
CA ALA A 87 1.73 9.27 -6.24
C ALA A 87 2.14 8.85 -4.83
N ASP A 88 1.95 9.74 -3.85
CA ASP A 88 2.27 9.49 -2.45
C ASP A 88 1.28 8.51 -1.79
N TRP A 89 0.01 8.58 -2.18
CA TRP A 89 -1.03 7.67 -1.73
C TRP A 89 -0.70 6.22 -2.09
N MET A 90 -0.32 5.95 -3.35
CA MET A 90 0.03 4.59 -3.78
C MET A 90 1.19 4.02 -2.95
N ARG A 91 2.21 4.83 -2.69
CA ARG A 91 3.36 4.46 -1.85
C ARG A 91 2.94 4.16 -0.42
N ALA A 92 2.14 5.05 0.18
CA ALA A 92 1.67 4.89 1.56
C ALA A 92 0.75 3.66 1.71
N MET A 93 -0.14 3.42 0.74
CA MET A 93 -1.01 2.25 0.68
C MET A 93 -0.22 0.95 0.63
N PHE A 94 0.77 0.88 -0.27
CA PHE A 94 1.61 -0.31 -0.41
C PHE A 94 2.41 -0.58 0.87
N GLU A 95 3.02 0.46 1.45
CA GLU A 95 3.75 0.33 2.70
C GLU A 95 2.85 -0.15 3.83
N LEU A 96 1.68 0.49 4.00
CA LEU A 96 0.72 0.12 5.03
C LEU A 96 0.27 -1.35 4.90
N ALA A 97 -0.02 -1.78 3.67
CA ALA A 97 -0.43 -3.16 3.40
C ALA A 97 0.65 -4.17 3.80
N VAL A 98 1.93 -3.87 3.52
CA VAL A 98 3.05 -4.74 3.90
C VAL A 98 3.25 -4.78 5.43
N ARG A 99 2.96 -3.68 6.15
CA ARG A 99 3.09 -3.63 7.61
C ARG A 99 2.02 -4.40 8.35
N TYR A 100 0.80 -4.50 7.80
CA TYR A 100 -0.23 -5.33 8.41
C TYR A 100 0.18 -6.81 8.43
N SER A 101 0.02 -7.41 9.61
CA SER A 101 0.33 -8.81 9.86
C SER A 101 -0.86 -9.70 9.53
N ASP A 102 -0.58 -10.93 9.15
CA ASP A 102 -1.63 -11.92 8.93
C ASP A 102 -2.31 -12.35 10.24
N GLN A 103 -1.65 -12.16 11.39
CA GLN A 103 -2.19 -12.44 12.72
C GLN A 103 -3.01 -11.27 13.30
N ALA A 104 -2.84 -10.07 12.76
CA ALA A 104 -3.53 -8.86 13.20
C ALA A 104 -3.66 -7.87 12.04
N GLY A 105 -4.87 -7.76 11.50
CA GLY A 105 -5.18 -6.86 10.39
C GLY A 105 -5.21 -7.50 9.00
N LEU A 106 -5.30 -8.84 8.91
CA LEU A 106 -5.36 -9.57 7.63
C LEU A 106 -6.44 -9.02 6.69
N SER A 107 -7.66 -8.78 7.19
CA SER A 107 -8.73 -8.19 6.36
C SER A 107 -8.34 -6.83 5.80
N ARG A 108 -7.72 -5.97 6.61
CA ARG A 108 -7.29 -4.63 6.18
C ARG A 108 -6.17 -4.72 5.14
N LYS A 109 -5.22 -5.64 5.33
CA LYS A 109 -4.16 -5.96 4.37
C LYS A 109 -4.71 -6.35 2.99
N PHE A 110 -5.66 -7.29 2.96
CA PHE A 110 -6.35 -7.68 1.72
C PHE A 110 -7.03 -6.48 1.07
N SER A 111 -7.79 -5.69 1.84
CA SER A 111 -8.48 -4.51 1.31
C SER A 111 -7.51 -3.49 0.73
N LEU A 112 -6.36 -3.23 1.37
CA LEU A 112 -5.38 -2.27 0.89
C LEU A 112 -4.75 -2.70 -0.44
N PHE A 113 -4.34 -3.97 -0.56
CA PHE A 113 -3.80 -4.47 -1.84
C PHE A 113 -4.87 -4.48 -2.94
N ALA A 114 -6.10 -4.91 -2.64
CA ALA A 114 -7.20 -4.89 -3.61
C ALA A 114 -7.56 -3.47 -4.08
N GLU A 115 -7.63 -2.51 -3.16
CA GLU A 115 -7.89 -1.10 -3.47
C GLU A 115 -6.77 -0.50 -4.34
N LEU A 116 -5.51 -0.79 -4.01
CA LEU A 116 -4.37 -0.33 -4.79
C LEU A 116 -4.32 -0.95 -6.19
N VAL A 117 -4.61 -2.25 -6.32
CA VAL A 117 -4.76 -2.91 -7.64
C VAL A 117 -5.88 -2.28 -8.45
N ALA A 118 -7.07 -2.12 -7.87
CA ALA A 118 -8.21 -1.54 -8.57
C ALA A 118 -7.93 -0.11 -9.03
N SER A 119 -7.34 0.73 -8.16
CA SER A 119 -7.02 2.12 -8.48
C SER A 119 -5.97 2.24 -9.57
N THR A 120 -4.88 1.48 -9.49
CA THR A 120 -3.80 1.54 -10.49
C THR A 120 -4.22 0.93 -11.83
N LYS A 121 -5.00 -0.16 -11.81
CA LYS A 121 -5.55 -0.78 -13.02
C LYS A 121 -6.51 0.14 -13.79
N ALA A 122 -7.26 0.98 -13.07
CA ALA A 122 -8.20 1.92 -13.70
C ALA A 122 -7.50 2.94 -14.62
N ASP A 123 -6.29 3.37 -14.25
CA ASP A 123 -5.44 4.22 -15.09
C ASP A 123 -3.95 3.98 -14.79
N LEU A 124 -3.34 3.11 -15.60
CA LEU A 124 -1.91 2.78 -15.50
C LEU A 124 -1.00 3.91 -16.00
N SER A 125 -1.54 4.94 -16.67
CA SER A 125 -0.80 6.09 -17.17
C SER A 125 -0.83 7.29 -16.23
N ARG A 126 -1.69 7.25 -15.20
CA ARG A 126 -1.89 8.35 -14.25
C ARG A 126 -0.61 8.84 -13.59
N GLU A 127 0.30 7.92 -13.28
CA GLU A 127 1.57 8.19 -12.60
C GLU A 127 2.67 7.28 -13.14
N GLU A 128 3.91 7.76 -13.14
CA GLU A 128 5.11 7.02 -13.58
C GLU A 128 5.21 5.63 -12.92
N ARG A 129 4.82 5.54 -11.64
CA ARG A 129 4.93 4.32 -10.83
C ARG A 129 3.64 3.48 -10.78
N SER A 130 2.58 3.83 -11.52
CA SER A 130 1.32 3.09 -11.50
C SER A 130 1.52 1.62 -11.87
N VAL A 131 2.30 1.32 -12.92
CA VAL A 131 2.61 -0.06 -13.33
C VAL A 131 3.36 -0.84 -12.25
N PHE A 132 4.32 -0.19 -11.60
CA PHE A 132 5.08 -0.78 -10.50
C PHE A 132 4.15 -1.18 -9.35
N PHE A 133 3.27 -0.28 -8.90
CA PHE A 133 2.36 -0.56 -7.80
C PHE A 133 1.26 -1.54 -8.17
N TYR A 134 0.75 -1.50 -9.40
CA TYR A 134 -0.22 -2.47 -9.92
C TYR A 134 0.32 -3.89 -9.84
N THR A 135 1.45 -4.16 -10.51
CA THR A 135 2.02 -5.51 -10.64
C THR A 135 2.49 -6.07 -9.29
N ARG A 136 3.14 -5.25 -8.46
CA ARG A 136 3.59 -5.64 -7.12
C ARG A 136 2.41 -5.95 -6.19
N SER A 137 1.36 -5.13 -6.22
CA SER A 137 0.17 -5.33 -5.38
C SER A 137 -0.64 -6.53 -5.84
N LEU A 138 -0.78 -6.74 -7.15
CA LEU A 138 -1.47 -7.90 -7.72
C LEU A 138 -0.74 -9.20 -7.36
N ASN A 139 0.59 -9.24 -7.49
CA ASN A 139 1.39 -10.38 -7.04
C ASN A 139 1.18 -10.65 -5.53
N ARG A 140 1.20 -9.62 -4.68
CA ARG A 140 0.97 -9.79 -3.24
C ARG A 140 -0.45 -10.26 -2.93
N LEU A 141 -1.45 -9.72 -3.60
CA LEU A 141 -2.83 -10.14 -3.43
C LEU A 141 -3.02 -11.60 -3.88
N ALA A 142 -2.38 -12.01 -4.97
CA ALA A 142 -2.39 -13.39 -5.45
C ALA A 142 -1.76 -14.35 -4.44
N GLN A 143 -0.56 -14.04 -3.91
CA GLN A 143 0.09 -14.82 -2.86
C GLN A 143 -0.77 -14.96 -1.60
N LEU A 144 -1.34 -13.85 -1.12
CA LEU A 144 -2.20 -13.85 0.06
C LEU A 144 -3.45 -14.69 -0.18
N THR A 145 -4.06 -14.55 -1.37
CA THR A 145 -5.25 -15.31 -1.74
C THR A 145 -4.95 -16.80 -1.84
N ASP A 146 -3.81 -17.16 -2.41
CA ASP A 146 -3.37 -18.55 -2.53
C ASP A 146 -3.19 -19.17 -1.14
N TYR A 147 -2.43 -18.50 -0.28
CA TYR A 147 -2.16 -18.98 1.08
C TYR A 147 -3.42 -19.12 1.94
N TRP A 148 -4.33 -18.13 1.91
CA TRP A 148 -5.47 -18.07 2.82
C TRP A 148 -6.76 -18.68 2.25
N TYR A 149 -6.92 -18.74 0.93
CA TYR A 149 -8.15 -19.20 0.26
C TYR A 149 -7.91 -20.30 -0.79
N GLY A 150 -6.66 -20.64 -1.10
CA GLY A 150 -6.28 -21.73 -2.00
C GLY A 150 -6.08 -21.33 -3.46
N GLU A 151 -5.48 -22.26 -4.21
CA GLU A 151 -5.07 -22.08 -5.61
C GLU A 151 -6.22 -21.65 -6.53
N ASP A 152 -7.42 -22.23 -6.37
CA ASP A 152 -8.59 -21.91 -7.19
C ASP A 152 -9.02 -20.44 -7.04
N ALA A 153 -8.96 -19.89 -5.83
CA ALA A 153 -9.28 -18.49 -5.57
C ALA A 153 -8.19 -17.54 -6.10
N ALA A 154 -6.92 -17.97 -6.08
CA ALA A 154 -5.78 -17.17 -6.51
C ALA A 154 -5.55 -17.21 -8.03
N ARG A 155 -5.97 -18.28 -8.71
CA ARG A 155 -5.84 -18.52 -10.14
C ARG A 155 -6.19 -17.30 -11.01
N PRO A 156 -7.33 -16.62 -10.85
CA PRO A 156 -7.63 -15.43 -11.66
C PRO A 156 -6.63 -14.29 -11.47
N LEU A 157 -6.07 -14.12 -10.27
CA LEU A 157 -5.07 -13.07 -9.98
C LEU A 157 -3.71 -13.40 -10.62
N TRP A 158 -3.29 -14.66 -10.55
CA TRP A 158 -2.08 -15.13 -11.23
C TRP A 158 -2.20 -15.05 -12.74
N GLN A 159 -3.37 -15.40 -13.30
CA GLN A 159 -3.65 -15.25 -14.72
C GLN A 159 -3.60 -13.79 -15.16
N GLU A 160 -4.24 -12.89 -14.41
CA GLU A 160 -4.21 -11.45 -14.71
C GLU A 160 -2.77 -10.89 -14.71
N LEU A 161 -1.95 -11.31 -13.74
CA LEU A 161 -0.57 -10.88 -13.68
C LEU A 161 0.25 -11.43 -14.85
N LEU A 162 0.08 -12.71 -15.19
CA LEU A 162 0.74 -13.33 -16.34
C LEU A 162 0.36 -12.63 -17.65
N ASP A 163 -0.93 -12.36 -17.86
CA ASP A 163 -1.42 -11.69 -19.05
C ASP A 163 -0.85 -10.28 -19.16
N TYR A 164 -0.74 -9.56 -18.04
CA TYR A 164 -0.12 -8.24 -18.04
C TYR A 164 1.36 -8.31 -18.44
N VAL A 165 2.12 -9.18 -17.77
CA VAL A 165 3.57 -9.37 -17.99
C VAL A 165 3.85 -9.74 -19.45
N ARG A 166 3.04 -10.62 -20.04
CA ARG A 166 3.26 -11.08 -21.42
C ARG A 166 2.95 -10.04 -22.48
N ASN A 167 1.94 -9.20 -22.25
CA ASN A 167 1.42 -8.30 -23.28
C ASN A 167 2.00 -6.88 -23.17
N HIS A 168 2.59 -6.52 -22.04
CA HIS A 168 2.94 -5.12 -21.75
C HIS A 168 4.36 -4.87 -21.24
N MET A 169 5.13 -5.91 -20.87
CA MET A 169 6.52 -5.74 -20.43
C MET A 169 7.51 -6.04 -21.56
N GLU A 170 8.60 -5.28 -21.57
CA GLU A 170 9.76 -5.52 -22.42
C GLU A 170 10.46 -6.84 -22.03
N ASP A 171 11.29 -7.38 -22.92
CA ASP A 171 11.80 -8.75 -22.81
C ASP A 171 12.57 -9.04 -21.52
N ASP A 172 13.36 -8.09 -21.02
CA ASP A 172 14.15 -8.21 -19.79
C ASP A 172 13.27 -8.13 -18.53
N GLU A 173 12.42 -7.11 -18.43
CA GLU A 173 11.46 -6.94 -17.34
C GLU A 173 10.47 -8.12 -17.28
N ARG A 174 10.04 -8.60 -18.44
CA ARG A 174 9.14 -9.75 -18.58
C ARG A 174 9.78 -11.02 -18.01
N LEU A 175 11.04 -11.29 -18.32
CA LEU A 175 11.74 -12.46 -17.78
C LEU A 175 11.84 -12.42 -16.25
N GLU A 176 12.18 -11.26 -15.69
CA GLU A 176 12.22 -11.07 -14.24
C GLU A 176 10.84 -11.30 -13.61
N ALA A 177 9.78 -10.73 -14.18
CA ALA A 177 8.43 -10.89 -13.67
C ALA A 177 7.92 -12.34 -13.78
N LEU A 178 8.23 -13.05 -14.86
CA LEU A 178 7.91 -14.48 -15.02
C LEU A 178 8.63 -15.33 -13.96
N ASN A 179 9.90 -15.05 -13.67
CA ASN A 179 10.63 -15.72 -12.59
C ASN A 179 9.97 -15.48 -11.22
N VAL A 180 9.46 -14.28 -10.98
CA VAL A 180 8.71 -13.96 -9.75
C VAL A 180 7.41 -14.77 -9.67
N ILE A 181 6.62 -14.84 -10.75
CA ILE A 181 5.39 -15.66 -10.78
C ILE A 181 5.73 -17.13 -10.55
N GLN A 182 6.74 -17.68 -11.24
CA GLN A 182 7.15 -19.08 -11.11
C GLN A 182 7.61 -19.42 -9.68
N SER A 183 8.35 -18.51 -9.05
CA SER A 183 8.82 -18.69 -7.67
C SER A 183 7.65 -18.67 -6.66
N ASN A 184 6.68 -17.78 -6.88
CA ASN A 184 5.59 -17.56 -5.93
C ASN A 184 4.38 -18.49 -6.13
N ALA A 185 4.17 -18.99 -7.35
CA ALA A 185 3.12 -19.93 -7.70
C ALA A 185 3.65 -21.03 -8.64
N PRO A 186 4.49 -21.97 -8.13
CA PRO A 186 5.04 -23.04 -8.95
C PRO A 186 3.98 -23.93 -9.59
N TRP A 187 2.85 -24.15 -8.90
CA TRP A 187 1.71 -24.91 -9.41
C TRP A 187 1.13 -24.25 -10.67
N PHE A 188 0.95 -22.93 -10.65
CA PHE A 188 0.41 -22.16 -11.77
C PHE A 188 1.36 -22.18 -12.97
N ALA A 189 2.67 -22.05 -12.72
CA ALA A 189 3.68 -22.13 -13.77
C ALA A 189 3.75 -23.52 -14.43
N ASN A 190 3.61 -24.59 -13.65
CA ASN A 190 3.60 -25.97 -14.16
C ASN A 190 2.38 -26.27 -15.03
N GLU A 191 1.24 -25.63 -14.80
CA GLU A 191 0.05 -25.72 -15.65
C GLU A 191 0.18 -24.92 -16.96
N HIS A 192 1.11 -23.96 -17.01
CA HIS A 192 1.32 -23.06 -18.15
C HIS A 192 2.77 -23.07 -18.67
N PRO A 193 3.38 -24.26 -18.91
CA PRO A 193 4.82 -24.38 -19.15
C PRO A 193 5.32 -23.58 -20.35
N GLN A 194 4.46 -23.34 -21.35
CA GLN A 194 4.78 -22.57 -22.55
C GLN A 194 5.10 -21.08 -22.28
N HIS A 195 4.85 -20.57 -21.07
CA HIS A 195 5.08 -19.18 -20.69
C HIS A 195 6.29 -18.97 -19.78
N PHE A 196 6.93 -20.05 -19.31
CA PHE A 196 7.99 -20.02 -18.30
C PHE A 196 9.27 -20.77 -18.73
N GLN A 197 9.43 -20.97 -20.04
CA GLN A 197 10.60 -21.62 -20.67
C GLN A 197 11.53 -20.61 -21.33
#